data_AF-A0A0S8BSH2-F1
#
_entry.id   AF-A0A0S8BSH2-F1
#
_cell.length_a   1.000
_cell.length_b   1.000
_cell.length_c   1.000
_cell.angle_alpha   90.00
_cell.angle_beta   90.00
_cell.angle_gamma   90.00
#
_symmetry.space_group_name_H-M   'P 1'
#
loop_
_entity.id
_entity.type
_entity.pdbx_description
1 polymer ?
#
loop_
_entity_poly.entity_id
_entity_poly.type
_entity_poly.pdbx_seq_one_letter_code
_entity_poly.pdbx_strand_id
1 'polypeptide(L)'
;MGYLGKERRIHRVFVTRNSEYHVRRNVCVGVRDRRTGQWLSGHLALRSTVSGGLKFHDNGAISASEGLPTVGESLFFIAAGRDLITSPVLNVERPPLEVVHSYPM
;
A
#
# COMPACT_ATOMS: atom_id res chain seq x y z
N MET A 1 -15.14 5.77 -23.70
CA MET A 1 -16.18 6.15 -22.71
C MET A 1 -15.67 5.88 -21.30
N GLY A 2 -15.43 6.92 -20.49
CA GLY A 2 -15.19 6.76 -19.06
C GLY A 2 -16.52 6.78 -18.31
N TYR A 3 -16.76 5.77 -17.47
CA TYR A 3 -17.94 5.77 -16.59
C TYR A 3 -17.82 6.92 -15.57
N LEU A 4 -18.79 7.83 -15.55
CA LEU A 4 -18.89 9.00 -14.65
C LEU A 4 -19.36 8.65 -13.22
N GLY A 5 -19.44 7.37 -12.86
CA GLY A 5 -19.86 6.94 -11.53
C GLY A 5 -18.82 7.26 -10.46
N LYS A 6 -19.27 7.54 -9.22
CA LYS A 6 -18.40 7.71 -8.05
C LYS A 6 -17.42 6.53 -7.95
N GLU A 7 -16.13 6.80 -7.73
CA GLU A 7 -15.12 5.74 -7.69
C GLU A 7 -15.40 4.77 -6.52
N ARG A 8 -15.91 3.58 -6.85
CA ARG A 8 -16.23 2.50 -5.89
C ARG A 8 -15.04 1.56 -5.65
N ARG A 9 -13.85 1.90 -6.15
CA ARG A 9 -12.66 1.03 -6.10
C ARG A 9 -12.11 1.01 -4.67
N ILE A 10 -12.44 -0.05 -3.95
CA ILE A 10 -11.97 -0.25 -2.59
C ILE A 10 -10.58 -0.86 -2.54
N HIS A 11 -10.12 -1.60 -3.55
CA HIS A 11 -8.81 -2.26 -3.55
C HIS A 11 -7.80 -1.48 -4.40
N ARG A 12 -6.61 -1.27 -3.84
CA ARG A 12 -5.44 -0.69 -4.51
C ARG A 12 -4.20 -1.52 -4.15
N VAL A 13 -3.28 -1.67 -5.10
CA VAL A 13 -1.99 -2.30 -4.89
C VAL A 13 -0.92 -1.23 -4.97
N PHE A 14 -0.19 -1.03 -3.89
CA PHE A 14 0.96 -0.13 -3.86
C PHE A 14 2.22 -0.95 -4.08
N VAL A 15 2.82 -0.76 -5.25
CA VAL A 15 4.02 -1.48 -5.65
C VAL A 15 5.22 -0.69 -5.16
N THR A 16 6.03 -1.31 -4.32
CA THR A 16 7.30 -0.76 -3.84
C THR A 16 8.47 -1.51 -4.48
N ARG A 17 9.71 -1.24 -4.04
CA ARG A 17 10.91 -1.89 -4.59
C ARG A 17 10.80 -3.41 -4.57
N ASN A 18 10.48 -3.99 -3.40
CA ASN A 18 10.51 -5.45 -3.21
C ASN A 18 9.14 -6.04 -2.91
N SER A 19 8.14 -5.23 -2.57
CA SER A 19 6.85 -5.75 -2.08
C SER A 19 5.66 -5.02 -2.70
N GLU A 20 4.57 -5.76 -2.85
CA GLU A 20 3.25 -5.24 -3.19
C GLU A 20 2.42 -5.17 -1.90
N TYR A 21 1.88 -4.00 -1.61
CA TYR A 21 0.98 -3.79 -0.49
C TYR A 21 -0.45 -3.68 -1.02
N HIS A 22 -1.26 -4.69 -0.73
CA HIS A 22 -2.66 -4.74 -1.12
C HIS A 22 -3.49 -4.07 -0.03
N VAL A 23 -4.18 -3.01 -0.39
CA VAL A 23 -4.94 -2.18 0.55
C VAL A 23 -6.41 -2.17 0.13
N ARG A 24 -7.29 -2.46 1.10
CA ARG A 24 -8.73 -2.35 0.99
C ARG A 24 -9.22 -1.16 1.80
N ARG A 25 -9.71 -0.12 1.11
CA ARG A 25 -9.98 1.23 1.61
C ARG A 25 -8.69 1.85 2.14
N ASN A 26 -8.36 1.61 3.39
CA ASN A 26 -7.14 2.07 4.06
C ASN A 26 -6.45 0.96 4.85
N VAL A 27 -6.97 -0.27 4.87
CA VAL A 27 -6.39 -1.39 5.61
C VAL A 27 -5.58 -2.26 4.68
N CYS A 28 -4.35 -2.61 5.07
CA CYS A 28 -3.56 -3.58 4.33
C CYS A 28 -4.11 -5.00 4.56
N VAL A 29 -4.50 -5.65 3.48
CA VAL A 29 -5.11 -6.99 3.46
C VAL A 29 -4.16 -8.06 2.89
N GLY A 30 -2.99 -7.65 2.40
CA GLY A 30 -2.01 -8.57 1.86
C GLY A 30 -0.69 -7.87 1.58
N VAL A 31 0.41 -8.58 1.83
CA VAL A 31 1.75 -8.15 1.42
C VAL A 31 2.36 -9.27 0.60
N ARG A 32 2.74 -8.98 -0.64
CA ARG A 32 3.33 -9.95 -1.55
C ARG A 32 4.77 -9.59 -1.83
N ASP A 33 5.67 -10.56 -1.73
CA ASP A 33 7.06 -10.37 -2.16
C ASP A 33 7.11 -10.41 -3.70
N ARG A 34 7.66 -9.36 -4.33
CA ARG A 34 7.69 -9.22 -5.80
C ARG A 34 8.68 -10.18 -6.45
N ARG A 35 9.71 -10.61 -5.72
CA ARG A 35 10.76 -11.49 -6.25
C ARG A 35 10.27 -12.93 -6.35
N THR A 36 9.54 -13.40 -5.36
CA THR A 36 9.08 -14.79 -5.21
C THR A 36 7.60 -14.97 -5.53
N GLY A 37 6.82 -13.88 -5.55
CA GLY A 37 5.37 -13.93 -5.73
C GLY A 37 4.62 -14.51 -4.53
N GLN A 38 5.28 -14.71 -3.39
CA GLN A 38 4.68 -15.31 -2.19
C GLN A 38 4.01 -14.27 -1.29
N TRP A 39 2.93 -14.68 -0.61
CA TRP A 39 2.30 -13.88 0.44
C TRP A 39 3.13 -13.92 1.72
N LEU A 40 3.42 -12.74 2.28
CA LEU A 40 4.15 -12.58 3.53
C LEU A 40 3.17 -12.55 4.71
N SER A 41 2.67 -13.73 5.12
CA SER A 41 1.62 -13.88 6.15
C SER A 41 1.95 -13.35 7.54
N GLY A 42 3.24 -13.15 7.86
CA GLY A 42 3.70 -12.57 9.14
C GLY A 42 4.12 -11.10 9.05
N HIS A 43 3.85 -10.42 7.94
CA HIS A 43 4.34 -9.05 7.74
C HIS A 43 3.59 -8.04 8.63
N LEU A 44 4.34 -7.12 9.25
CA LEU A 44 3.81 -6.14 10.23
C LEU A 44 2.69 -5.25 9.66
N ALA A 45 2.74 -4.94 8.36
CA ALA A 45 1.71 -4.13 7.71
C ALA A 45 0.33 -4.80 7.68
N LEU A 46 0.24 -6.14 7.77
CA LEU A 46 -1.03 -6.84 7.66
C LEU A 46 -2.02 -6.36 8.72
N ARG A 47 -3.27 -6.16 8.30
CA ARG A 47 -4.39 -5.66 9.12
C ARG A 47 -4.16 -4.27 9.72
N SER A 48 -3.09 -3.59 9.35
CA SER A 48 -2.78 -2.23 9.80
C SER A 48 -3.36 -1.20 8.84
N THR A 49 -3.67 -0.02 9.38
CA THR A 49 -4.23 1.09 8.62
C THR A 49 -3.13 1.96 8.05
N VAL A 50 -3.20 2.24 6.75
CA VAL A 50 -2.41 3.29 6.09
C VAL A 50 -2.84 4.62 6.67
N SER A 51 -1.92 5.29 7.35
CA SER A 51 -2.15 6.54 8.04
C SER A 51 -1.83 7.76 7.17
N GLY A 52 -0.96 7.59 6.18
CA GLY A 52 -0.58 8.66 5.27
C GLY A 52 0.48 8.23 4.26
N GLY A 53 0.88 9.19 3.42
CA GLY A 53 2.10 9.13 2.63
C GLY A 53 3.22 9.94 3.27
N LEU A 54 4.46 9.51 3.08
CA LEU A 54 5.66 10.28 3.45
C LEU A 54 6.58 10.46 2.25
N LYS A 55 7.00 11.70 1.98
CA LYS A 55 8.00 12.01 0.96
C LYS A 55 9.27 12.52 1.62
N PHE A 56 10.38 11.84 1.35
CA PHE A 56 11.71 12.25 1.77
C PHE A 56 12.36 13.06 0.66
N HIS A 57 12.94 14.21 1.00
CA HIS A 57 13.62 15.10 0.07
C HIS A 57 15.13 15.03 0.26
N ASP A 58 15.90 15.36 -0.78
CA ASP A 58 17.38 15.27 -0.75
C ASP A 58 18.03 16.19 0.30
N ASN A 59 17.33 17.24 0.72
CA ASN A 59 17.76 18.17 1.77
C ASN A 59 17.45 17.67 3.20
N GLY A 60 16.94 16.43 3.36
CA GLY A 60 16.57 15.85 4.64
C GLY A 60 15.18 16.23 5.16
N ALA A 61 14.42 17.06 4.44
CA ALA A 61 13.04 17.38 4.80
C ALA A 61 12.10 16.18 4.58
N ILE A 62 11.03 16.11 5.38
CA ILE A 62 9.97 15.11 5.27
C ILE A 62 8.64 15.83 5.07
N SER A 63 7.92 15.49 4.01
CA SER A 63 6.54 15.94 3.79
C SER A 63 5.57 14.80 4.03
N ALA A 64 4.55 15.05 4.84
CA ALA A 64 3.46 14.10 5.07
C ALA A 64 2.25 14.49 4.23
N SER A 65 1.59 13.49 3.63
CA SER A 65 0.33 13.64 2.93
C SER A 65 -0.78 12.88 3.63
N GLU A 66 -1.95 13.50 3.73
CA GLU A 66 -3.15 12.86 4.27
C GLU A 66 -3.73 11.86 3.26
N GLY A 67 -4.21 10.73 3.77
CA GLY A 67 -4.86 9.70 2.96
C GLY A 67 -3.90 8.66 2.39
N LEU A 68 -4.23 8.14 1.21
CA LEU A 68 -3.43 7.09 0.59
C LEU A 68 -2.25 7.68 -0.19
N PRO A 69 -1.06 7.07 -0.10
CA PRO A 69 0.14 7.58 -0.77
C PRO A 69 0.02 7.53 -2.30
N THR A 70 0.82 8.38 -2.94
CA THR A 70 0.99 8.43 -4.39
C THR A 70 2.38 7.96 -4.81
N VAL A 71 2.63 7.85 -6.12
CA VAL A 71 3.94 7.43 -6.64
C VAL A 71 5.02 8.42 -6.19
N GLY A 72 6.13 7.89 -5.66
CA GLY A 72 7.22 8.66 -5.07
C GLY A 72 7.09 8.87 -3.55
N GLU A 73 5.93 8.60 -2.96
CA GLU A 73 5.73 8.63 -1.51
C GLU A 73 5.86 7.23 -0.91
N SER A 74 6.30 7.13 0.34
CA SER A 74 6.30 5.91 1.14
C SER A 74 4.95 5.70 1.83
N LEU A 75 4.53 4.44 1.99
CA LEU A 75 3.40 4.11 2.84
C LEU A 75 3.80 4.24 4.31
N PHE A 76 2.97 4.92 5.10
CA PHE A 76 3.09 4.97 6.54
C PHE A 76 1.94 4.19 7.20
N PHE A 77 2.28 3.19 7.99
CA PHE A 77 1.33 2.38 8.75
C PHE A 77 1.53 2.57 10.25
N ILE A 78 0.42 2.65 10.97
CA ILE A 78 0.38 2.50 12.43
C ILE A 78 -0.04 1.06 12.72
N ALA A 79 0.93 0.22 13.11
CA ALA A 79 0.76 -1.21 13.30
C ALA A 79 0.95 -1.59 14.77
N ALA A 80 -0.15 -1.63 15.53
CA ALA A 80 -0.19 -2.13 16.92
C ALA A 80 0.96 -1.60 17.83
N GLY A 81 1.21 -0.29 17.80
CA GLY A 81 2.26 0.35 18.60
C GLY A 81 3.64 0.39 17.94
N ARG A 82 3.76 -0.04 16.68
CA ARG A 82 4.95 0.14 15.86
C ARG A 82 4.62 0.91 14.59
N ASP A 83 5.48 1.87 14.30
CA ASP A 83 5.46 2.63 13.07
C ASP A 83 6.21 1.84 11.98
N LEU A 84 5.57 1.68 10.83
CA LEU A 84 6.18 1.07 9.66
C LEU A 84 6.14 2.04 8.49
N ILE A 85 7.33 2.37 7.98
CA ILE A 85 7.52 3.18 6.78
C ILE A 85 8.14 2.29 5.70
N THR A 86 7.54 2.28 4.52
CA THR A 86 8.06 1.50 3.38
C THR A 86 9.09 2.28 2.57
N SER A 87 9.72 1.62 1.60
CA SER A 87 10.35 2.36 0.48
C SER A 87 9.28 3.10 -0.34
N PRO A 88 9.67 4.09 -1.17
CA PRO A 88 8.73 4.80 -2.03
C PRO A 88 7.92 3.86 -2.93
N VAL A 89 6.66 4.24 -3.13
CA VAL A 89 5.75 3.62 -4.09
C VAL A 89 6.26 3.93 -5.49
N LEU A 90 6.45 2.89 -6.28
CA LEU A 90 6.86 2.94 -7.68
C LEU A 90 5.65 2.95 -8.61
N ASN A 91 4.57 2.27 -8.22
CA ASN A 91 3.34 2.22 -8.99
C ASN A 91 2.12 2.01 -8.09
N VAL A 92 0.96 2.49 -8.54
CA VAL A 92 -0.34 2.23 -7.90
C VAL A 92 -1.24 1.52 -8.89
N GLU A 93 -1.57 0.27 -8.58
CA GLU A 93 -2.26 -0.63 -9.50
C GLU A 93 -3.61 -1.09 -8.95
N ARG A 94 -4.43 -1.64 -9.85
CA ARG A 94 -5.66 -2.34 -9.49
C ARG A 94 -5.37 -3.84 -9.43
N PRO A 95 -5.72 -4.53 -8.35
CA PRO A 95 -5.54 -5.98 -8.32
C PRO A 95 -6.55 -6.66 -9.25
N PRO A 96 -6.16 -7.73 -9.96
CA PRO A 96 -7.09 -8.60 -10.65
C PRO A 96 -7.97 -9.35 -9.64
N LEU A 97 -9.14 -9.82 -10.09
CA LEU A 97 -10.13 -10.46 -9.21
C LEU A 97 -9.57 -11.72 -8.53
N GLU A 98 -8.81 -12.53 -9.27
CA GLU A 98 -8.15 -13.74 -8.75
C GLU A 98 -7.24 -13.45 -7.56
N VAL A 99 -6.50 -12.33 -7.61
CA VAL A 99 -5.60 -11.91 -6.53
C VAL A 99 -6.40 -11.53 -5.29
N VAL A 100 -7.51 -10.81 -5.46
CA VAL A 100 -8.40 -10.45 -4.34
C VAL A 100 -8.94 -11.69 -3.61
N HIS A 101 -9.23 -12.77 -4.34
CA HIS A 101 -9.71 -14.03 -3.74
C HIS A 101 -8.61 -14.82 -3.02
N SER A 102 -7.33 -14.46 -3.19
CA SER A 102 -6.18 -15.14 -2.60
C SER A 102 -5.58 -14.42 -1.38
N TYR A 103 -6.20 -13.32 -0.93
CA TYR A 103 -5.66 -12.56 0.19
C TYR A 103 -5.64 -13.39 1.50
N PRO A 104 -4.53 -13.34 2.25
CA PRO A 104 -4.45 -13.97 3.57
C PRO A 104 -5.28 -13.11 4.55
N MET A 105 -6.50 -13.55 4.85
CA MET A 105 -7.42 -12.87 5.80
C MET A 105 -6.84 -12.80 7.21
#